data_AF-A0A7C7VL32-F1
#
_entry.id   AF-A0A7C7VL32-F1
#
_cell.length_a   1.000
_cell.length_b   1.000
_cell.length_c   1.000
_cell.angle_alpha   90.00
_cell.angle_beta   90.00
_cell.angle_gamma   90.00
#
_symmetry.space_group_name_H-M   'P 1'
#
loop_
_entity.id
_entity.type
_entity.pdbx_description
1 polymer ?
#
loop_
_entity_poly.entity_id
_entity_poly.type
_entity_poly.pdbx_seq_one_letter_code
_entity_poly.pdbx_strand_id
1 'polypeptide(L)' 'MSEGVKIPRQPEVNIGTIGHVDHGKTTLVEAITGVWAARHSEELKRGITIKLGYA' A
#
# COMPACT_ATOMS: atom_id res chain seq x y z
N MET A 1 19.63 21.53 -24.33
CA MET A 1 20.05 21.03 -23.00
C MET A 1 18.85 20.32 -22.41
N SER A 2 18.71 19.03 -22.69
CA SER A 2 17.60 18.21 -22.18
C SER A 2 17.89 17.83 -20.74
N GLU A 3 17.17 18.43 -19.79
CA GLU A 3 17.21 18.02 -18.39
C GLU A 3 16.83 16.54 -18.29
N GLY A 4 17.79 15.73 -17.82
CA GLY A 4 17.58 14.30 -17.63
C GLY A 4 16.55 14.06 -16.55
N VAL A 5 15.38 13.55 -16.93
CA VAL A 5 14.36 13.08 -16.01
C VAL A 5 14.96 11.99 -15.12
N LYS A 6 15.12 12.27 -13.83
CA LYS A 6 15.49 11.26 -12.83
C LYS A 6 14.30 10.31 -12.65
N ILE A 7 14.40 9.13 -13.23
CA ILE A 7 13.42 8.06 -13.03
C ILE A 7 13.62 7.52 -11.60
N PRO A 8 12.56 7.41 -10.77
CA PRO A 8 12.69 6.81 -9.45
C PRO A 8 13.15 5.36 -9.58
N ARG A 9 13.99 4.90 -8.65
CA ARG A 9 14.43 3.51 -8.64
C ARG A 9 13.24 2.58 -8.42
N GLN A 10 13.22 1.48 -9.14
CA GLN A 10 12.22 0.44 -8.96
C GLN A 10 12.37 -0.26 -7.60
N PRO A 11 11.27 -0.73 -7.00
CA PRO A 11 11.32 -1.52 -5.77
C PRO A 11 12.11 -2.81 -5.99
N GLU A 12 13.07 -3.10 -5.10
CA GLU A 12 13.94 -4.29 -5.19
C GLU A 12 13.41 -5.46 -4.34
N VAL A 13 12.48 -5.19 -3.42
CA VAL A 13 11.93 -6.16 -2.48
C VAL A 13 10.43 -5.92 -2.26
N ASN A 14 9.65 -7.00 -2.15
CA ASN A 14 8.24 -6.95 -1.79
C ASN A 14 8.05 -7.50 -0.38
N ILE A 15 7.36 -6.75 0.48
CA ILE A 15 7.06 -7.13 1.86
C ILE A 15 5.55 -7.29 2.01
N GLY A 16 5.10 -8.48 2.41
CA GLY A 16 3.69 -8.77 2.64
C GLY A 16 3.34 -8.72 4.13
N THR A 17 2.31 -7.95 4.49
CA THR A 17 1.76 -7.93 5.85
C THR A 17 0.60 -8.93 5.99
N ILE A 18 0.72 -9.91 6.88
CA ILE A 18 -0.31 -10.95 7.14
C ILE A 18 -0.76 -10.93 8.61
N GLY A 19 -1.92 -11.53 8.92
CA GLY A 19 -2.47 -11.58 10.28
C GLY A 19 -4.00 -11.55 10.34
N HIS A 20 -4.56 -11.72 11.54
CA HIS A 20 -6.02 -11.76 11.78
C HIS A 20 -6.72 -10.47 11.35
N VAL A 21 -8.04 -10.55 11.09
CA VAL A 21 -8.87 -9.40 10.71
C VAL A 21 -8.75 -8.28 11.76
N ASP A 22 -8.79 -7.03 11.32
CA ASP A 22 -8.72 -5.82 12.16
C ASP A 22 -7.47 -5.63 13.05
N HIS A 23 -6.43 -6.45 12.87
CA HIS A 23 -5.12 -6.24 13.52
C HIS A 23 -4.31 -5.06 12.93
N GLY A 24 -4.93 -4.13 12.20
CA GLY A 24 -4.27 -2.92 11.73
C GLY A 24 -3.22 -3.10 10.64
N LYS A 25 -3.25 -4.20 9.86
CA LYS A 25 -2.27 -4.45 8.78
C LYS A 25 -2.23 -3.31 7.75
N THR A 26 -3.38 -2.81 7.32
CA THR A 26 -3.48 -1.70 6.38
C THR A 26 -2.95 -0.39 6.97
N THR A 27 -3.23 -0.16 8.26
CA THR A 27 -2.71 1.00 9.02
C THR A 27 -1.19 0.93 9.17
N LEU A 28 -0.62 -0.26 9.37
CA LEU A 28 0.82 -0.46 9.41
C LEU A 28 1.47 -0.14 8.06
N VAL A 29 0.87 -0.58 6.96
CA VAL A 29 1.35 -0.25 5.60
C VAL A 29 1.31 1.26 5.38
N GLU A 30 0.20 1.93 5.72
CA GLU A 30 0.08 3.39 5.61
C GLU A 30 1.13 4.12 6.45
N ALA A 31 1.39 3.69 7.69
CA ALA A 31 2.39 4.32 8.56
C ALA A 31 3.82 4.21 8.00
N ILE A 32 4.13 3.16 7.23
CA ILE A 32 5.46 2.93 6.65
C ILE A 32 5.62 3.62 5.29
N THR A 33 4.62 3.50 4.40
CA THR A 33 4.71 3.98 3.01
C THR A 33 4.12 5.38 2.82
N GLY A 34 3.32 5.85 3.79
CA GLY A 34 2.49 7.06 3.65
C GLY A 34 1.30 6.87 2.72
N VAL A 35 1.03 5.63 2.28
CA VAL A 35 0.01 5.32 1.27
C VAL A 35 -1.00 4.32 1.83
N TRP A 36 -2.28 4.71 1.82
CA TRP A 36 -3.37 3.81 2.15
C TRP A 36 -3.56 2.73 1.07
N ALA A 37 -3.29 1.48 1.44
CA ALA A 37 -3.29 0.35 0.51
C ALA A 37 -4.70 -0.15 0.13
N ALA A 38 -5.72 0.07 0.97
CA ALA A 38 -7.10 -0.34 0.69
C ALA A 38 -7.83 0.72 -0.14
N ARG A 39 -7.75 0.60 -1.47
CA ARG A 39 -8.24 1.63 -2.41
C ARG A 39 -9.64 1.38 -2.95
N HIS A 40 -10.23 0.20 -2.72
CA HIS A 40 -11.57 -0.07 -3.24
C HIS A 40 -12.66 0.59 -2.37
N SER A 41 -13.64 1.23 -3.02
CA SER A 41 -14.77 1.87 -2.35
C SER A 41 -15.54 0.91 -1.42
N GLU A 42 -15.58 -0.38 -1.78
CA GLU A 42 -16.23 -1.41 -0.96
C GLU A 42 -15.40 -1.82 0.26
N GLU A 43 -14.07 -1.73 0.18
CA GLU A 43 -13.16 -1.92 1.31
C GLU A 43 -13.32 -0.80 2.34
N LEU A 44 -13.41 0.44 1.85
CA LEU A 44 -13.63 1.63 2.69
C LEU A 44 -15.01 1.62 3.36
N LYS A 45 -16.06 1.18 2.65
CA LYS A 45 -17.42 1.11 3.20
C LYS A 45 -17.59 0.00 4.24
N ARG A 46 -16.84 -1.11 4.11
CA ARG A 46 -16.98 -2.28 4.98
C ARG A 46 -15.87 -2.41 6.03
N GLY A 47 -14.83 -1.57 5.97
CA GLY A 47 -13.69 -1.64 6.87
C GLY A 47 -12.81 -2.89 6.70
N ILE A 48 -12.98 -3.64 5.61
CA ILE A 48 -12.27 -4.90 5.36
C ILE A 48 -11.40 -4.80 4.11
N THR A 49 -10.29 -5.53 4.09
CA THR A 49 -9.46 -5.69 2.89
C THR A 49 -10.04 -6.80 2.03
N ILE A 50 -10.38 -6.49 0.77
CA ILE A 50 -11.04 -7.41 -0.17
C ILE A 50 -10.06 -7.82 -1.28
N LYS A 51 -9.14 -6.92 -1.67
CA LYS A 51 -8.11 -7.17 -2.68
C LYS A 51 -6.72 -6.95 -2.12
N LEU A 52 -5.72 -7.52 -2.80
CA LEU A 52 -4.32 -7.20 -2.53
C LEU A 52 -4.08 -5.71 -2.84
N GLY A 53 -3.75 -4.95 -1.80
CA GLY A 53 -3.29 -3.57 -1.92
C GLY A 53 -1.78 -3.50 -2.18
N TYR A 54 -1.34 -2.45 -2.88
CA TYR A 54 0.07 -2.14 -3.11
C TYR A 54 0.31 -0.68 -2.76
N ALA A 55 1.44 -0.40 -2.12
CA ALA A 55 1.78 0.88 -1.55
C ALA A 55 3.30 1.10 -1.63
#